data_AF-A0A1V1PI96-F1
#
_entry.id   AF-A0A1V1PI96-F1
#
_cell.length_a   1.000
_cell.length_b   1.000
_cell.length_c   1.000
_cell.angle_alpha   90.00
_cell.angle_beta   90.00
_cell.angle_gamma   90.00
#
_symmetry.space_group_name_H-M   'P 1'
#
loop_
_entity.id
_entity.type
_entity.pdbx_description
1 polymer ?
#
loop_
_entity_poly.entity_id
_entity_poly.type
_entity_poly.pdbx_seq_one_letter_code
_entity_poly.pdbx_strand_id
1 'polypeptide(L)'
;MDIPVPKAFIIKSEDITFIELSLYFPVIVKPNFGDSSFGITRHNVCYDINMLEKAILQVREKFGYHQPILVEQYLTGKDISVGIIGNPPESYLALPIIEEDYSSLPPDYPKICGYEAKWLPESLMDFYS
;
A
#
# COMPACT_ATOMS: atom_id res chain seq x y z
N MET A 1 -11.96 -11.74 14.42
CA MET A 1 -12.39 -11.99 13.02
C MET A 1 -11.19 -12.60 12.30
N ASP A 2 -11.37 -13.76 11.69
CA ASP A 2 -10.31 -14.49 10.99
C ASP A 2 -10.25 -14.03 9.53
N ILE A 3 -9.92 -12.75 9.33
CA ILE A 3 -9.81 -12.14 8.00
C ILE A 3 -8.35 -12.29 7.56
N PRO A 4 -8.08 -12.91 6.40
CA PRO A 4 -6.71 -13.07 5.91
C PRO A 4 -6.11 -11.70 5.63
N VAL A 5 -4.94 -11.43 6.19
CA VAL A 5 -4.15 -10.23 5.94
C VAL A 5 -2.81 -10.61 5.31
N PRO A 6 -2.20 -9.73 4.49
CA PRO A 6 -0.84 -9.95 4.00
C PRO A 6 0.13 -10.15 5.16
N LYS A 7 1.17 -10.95 4.95
CA LYS A 7 2.28 -11.01 5.90
C LYS A 7 2.96 -9.63 5.94
N ALA A 8 3.21 -9.14 7.15
CA ALA A 8 3.74 -7.80 7.37
C ALA A 8 4.64 -7.74 8.61
N PHE A 9 5.50 -6.73 8.65
CA PHE A 9 6.25 -6.35 9.84
C PHE A 9 6.37 -4.83 9.93
N ILE A 10 6.62 -4.34 11.15
CA ILE A 10 6.79 -2.92 11.44
C ILE A 10 8.26 -2.65 11.74
N ILE A 11 8.80 -1.61 11.12
CA ILE A 11 10.11 -1.05 11.42
C ILE A 11 9.91 0.18 12.29
N LYS A 12 10.42 0.13 13.51
CA LYS A 12 10.43 1.22 14.48
C LYS A 12 11.70 2.05 14.40
N SER A 13 11.67 3.20 15.07
CA SER A 13 12.80 4.12 15.18
C SER A 13 14.04 3.49 15.81
N GLU A 14 13.82 2.53 16.70
CA GLU A 14 14.82 1.80 17.49
C GLU A 14 15.39 0.56 16.77
N ASP A 15 14.84 0.19 15.61
CA ASP A 15 15.34 -0.94 14.83
C ASP A 15 16.58 -0.52 14.03
N ILE A 16 17.77 -0.93 14.49
CA ILE A 16 19.05 -0.42 14.01
C ILE A 16 19.77 -1.36 13.02
N THR A 17 19.33 -2.62 12.85
CA THR A 17 20.00 -3.60 11.95
C THR A 17 19.12 -4.80 11.57
N PHE A 18 19.40 -5.34 10.37
CA PHE A 18 18.94 -6.58 9.73
C PHE A 18 17.59 -7.11 10.20
N ILE A 19 16.53 -6.68 9.51
CA ILE A 19 15.26 -7.39 9.54
C ILE A 19 15.54 -8.76 8.95
N GLU A 20 15.41 -9.84 9.74
CA GLU A 20 15.23 -11.19 9.20
C GLU A 20 13.90 -11.17 8.44
N LEU A 21 13.98 -10.80 7.17
CA LEU A 21 12.84 -10.70 6.27
C LEU A 21 12.35 -12.12 5.99
N SER A 22 11.39 -12.56 6.78
CA SER A 22 10.58 -13.75 6.46
C SER A 22 9.57 -13.49 5.31
N LEU A 23 9.68 -12.34 4.64
CA LEU A 23 8.86 -11.97 3.50
C LEU A 23 9.54 -12.33 2.18
N TYR A 24 8.73 -12.85 1.26
CA TYR A 24 9.10 -12.99 -0.14
C TYR A 24 8.78 -11.69 -0.87
N PHE A 25 9.69 -11.25 -1.73
CA PHE A 25 9.44 -10.16 -2.65
C PHE A 25 8.39 -10.57 -3.71
N PRO A 26 7.59 -9.62 -4.23
CA PRO A 26 7.62 -8.18 -3.95
C PRO A 26 6.96 -7.78 -2.61
N VAL A 27 7.40 -6.66 -2.05
CA VAL A 27 6.84 -6.04 -0.85
C VAL A 27 6.45 -4.58 -1.12
N ILE A 28 5.55 -4.02 -0.31
CA ILE A 28 5.18 -2.61 -0.34
C ILE A 28 5.52 -1.93 0.98
N VAL A 29 6.13 -0.74 0.90
CA VAL A 29 6.57 0.06 2.05
C VAL A 29 5.61 1.22 2.28
N LYS A 30 4.97 1.28 3.45
CA LYS A 30 3.96 2.28 3.80
C LYS A 30 4.35 3.03 5.08
N PRO A 31 4.18 4.36 5.15
CA PRO A 31 4.20 5.04 6.45
C PRO A 31 2.98 4.59 7.27
N ASN A 32 3.18 4.21 8.54
CA ASN A 32 2.11 3.64 9.37
C ASN A 32 0.98 4.64 9.72
N PHE A 33 1.19 5.95 9.51
CA PHE A 33 0.21 7.01 9.75
C PHE A 33 -0.17 7.76 8.46
N GLY A 34 0.02 7.15 7.29
CA GLY A 34 -0.42 7.73 6.02
C GLY A 34 -1.93 7.59 5.83
N ASP A 35 -2.68 8.68 5.96
CA ASP A 35 -4.05 8.75 5.44
C ASP A 35 -4.02 8.95 3.90
N SER A 36 -5.05 8.48 3.19
CA SER A 36 -5.31 8.80 1.78
C SER A 36 -4.20 8.47 0.78
N SER A 37 -3.49 7.36 0.99
CA SER A 37 -2.31 6.94 0.21
C SER A 37 -1.15 7.94 0.22
N PHE A 38 -1.13 8.91 1.15
CA PHE A 38 -0.08 9.92 1.22
C PHE A 38 1.28 9.27 1.50
N GLY A 39 2.19 9.33 0.53
CA GLY A 39 3.51 8.70 0.61
C GLY A 39 3.60 7.27 0.05
N ILE A 40 2.53 6.75 -0.56
CA ILE A 40 2.55 5.50 -1.33
C ILE A 40 2.52 5.85 -2.82
N THR A 41 3.62 5.62 -3.50
CA THR A 41 3.79 5.76 -4.96
C THR A 41 4.24 4.41 -5.53
N ARG A 42 4.36 4.30 -6.86
CA ARG A 42 4.97 3.11 -7.48
C ARG A 42 6.35 2.75 -6.91
N HIS A 43 7.10 3.73 -6.41
CA HIS A 43 8.45 3.54 -5.87
C HIS A 43 8.45 2.85 -4.50
N ASN A 44 7.29 2.73 -3.86
CA ASN A 44 7.13 2.02 -2.60
C ASN A 44 6.98 0.51 -2.79
N VAL A 45 6.77 0.03 -4.03
CA VAL A 45 6.77 -1.40 -4.35
C VAL A 45 8.20 -1.84 -4.66
N CYS A 46 8.71 -2.75 -3.84
CA CYS A 46 10.09 -3.19 -3.85
C CYS A 46 10.16 -4.65 -4.33
N TYR A 47 10.98 -4.93 -5.32
CA TYR A 47 11.17 -6.28 -5.88
C TYR A 47 12.43 -6.98 -5.35
N ASP A 48 13.31 -6.23 -4.68
CA ASP A 48 14.51 -6.75 -4.05
C ASP A 48 14.87 -5.94 -2.79
N ILE A 49 15.90 -6.42 -2.09
CA ILE A 49 16.40 -5.82 -0.85
C ILE A 49 16.94 -4.40 -1.05
N ASN A 50 17.59 -4.11 -2.17
CA ASN A 50 18.17 -2.79 -2.44
C ASN A 50 17.07 -1.75 -2.64
N MET A 51 15.96 -2.13 -3.30
CA MET A 51 14.78 -1.29 -3.43
C MET A 51 14.13 -1.03 -2.08
N LEU A 52 14.01 -2.07 -1.24
CA LEU A 52 13.44 -1.97 0.09
C LEU A 52 14.23 -0.99 0.97
N GLU A 53 15.55 -1.11 1.01
CA GLU A 53 16.41 -0.19 1.76
C GLU A 53 16.23 1.27 1.29
N LYS A 54 16.21 1.49 -0.02
CA LYS A 54 15.99 2.83 -0.60
C LYS A 54 14.61 3.39 -0.23
N ALA A 55 13.56 2.57 -0.33
CA ALA A 55 12.19 3.00 0.00
C ALA A 55 12.06 3.35 1.49
N ILE A 56 12.67 2.57 2.38
CA ILE A 56 12.72 2.87 3.82
C ILE A 56 13.39 4.21 4.07
N LEU A 57 14.56 4.45 3.45
CA LEU A 57 15.28 5.72 3.58
C LEU A 57 14.45 6.90 3.08
N GLN A 58 13.78 6.78 1.94
CA GLN A 58 12.90 7.83 1.39
C GLN A 58 11.74 8.14 2.32
N VAL A 59 11.11 7.12 2.91
CA VAL A 59 10.03 7.32 3.89
C VAL A 59 10.57 8.01 5.15
N ARG A 60 11.75 7.61 5.65
CA ARG A 60 12.42 8.26 6.80
C ARG A 60 12.77 9.72 6.52
N GLU A 61 13.25 10.03 5.32
CA GLU A 61 13.58 11.40 4.90
C GLU A 61 12.33 12.28 4.83
N LYS A 62 11.24 11.74 4.27
CA LYS A 62 9.99 12.49 4.07
C LYS A 62 9.16 12.65 5.35
N PHE A 63 9.11 11.65 6.20
CA PHE A 63 8.20 11.58 7.36
C PHE A 63 8.91 11.61 8.72
N GLY A 64 10.24 11.56 8.72
CA GLY A 64 11.07 11.58 9.93
C GLY A 64 11.35 10.19 10.52
N TYR A 65 12.45 10.10 11.28
CA TYR A 65 12.91 8.83 11.88
C TYR A 65 12.02 8.29 12.99
N HIS A 66 11.17 9.13 13.58
CA HIS A 66 10.31 8.73 14.70
C HIS A 66 9.05 7.99 14.26
N GLN A 67 8.71 8.02 12.97
CA GLN A 67 7.51 7.40 12.44
C GLN A 67 7.76 5.92 12.11
N PRO A 68 6.91 4.99 12.60
CA PRO A 68 7.02 3.59 12.22
C PRO A 68 6.66 3.39 10.74
N ILE A 69 7.35 2.43 10.13
CA ILE A 69 7.17 2.04 8.73
C ILE A 69 6.60 0.63 8.69
N LEU A 70 5.56 0.44 7.91
CA LEU A 70 4.92 -0.84 7.67
C LEU A 70 5.46 -1.42 6.36
N VAL A 71 5.96 -2.65 6.40
CA VAL A 71 6.36 -3.39 5.21
C VAL A 71 5.50 -4.63 5.10
N GLU A 72 4.81 -4.76 3.98
CA GLU A 72 3.85 -5.85 3.75
C GLU A 72 4.14 -6.55 2.43
N GLN A 73 3.73 -7.81 2.31
CA GLN A 73 3.75 -8.50 1.03
C GLN A 73 2.90 -7.74 0.01
N TYR A 74 3.47 -7.46 -1.17
CA TYR A 74 2.71 -6.88 -2.27
C TYR A 74 1.89 -8.00 -2.93
N LEU A 75 0.57 -7.90 -2.82
CA LEU A 75 -0.35 -8.88 -3.38
C LEU A 75 -0.67 -8.54 -4.83
N THR A 76 -0.42 -9.50 -5.71
CA THR A 76 -0.86 -9.43 -7.10
C THR A 76 -2.26 -10.01 -7.20
N GLY A 77 -3.23 -9.24 -7.67
CA GLY A 77 -4.61 -9.68 -7.78
C GLY A 77 -5.55 -8.55 -8.09
N LYS A 78 -6.84 -8.81 -7.90
CA LYS A 78 -7.89 -7.79 -8.01
C LYS A 78 -7.83 -6.88 -6.79
N ASP A 79 -7.94 -5.59 -7.03
CA ASP A 79 -8.10 -4.58 -6.00
C ASP A 79 -9.59 -4.24 -5.91
N ILE A 80 -10.24 -4.64 -4.81
CA ILE A 80 -11.69 -4.58 -4.66
C ILE A 80 -12.06 -3.76 -3.43
N SER A 81 -13.12 -2.96 -3.56
CA SER A 81 -13.69 -2.20 -2.45
C SER A 81 -15.14 -2.58 -2.23
N VAL A 82 -15.52 -2.75 -0.95
CA VAL A 82 -16.88 -3.04 -0.52
C VAL A 82 -17.26 -2.06 0.58
N GLY A 83 -18.16 -1.13 0.25
CA GLY A 83 -18.70 -0.19 1.23
C GLY A 83 -19.71 -0.87 2.15
N ILE A 84 -19.67 -0.59 3.45
CA ILE A 84 -20.66 -1.05 4.41
C ILE A 84 -21.28 0.16 5.10
N ILE A 85 -22.61 0.29 5.07
CA ILE A 85 -23.35 1.37 5.71
C ILE A 85 -24.30 0.78 6.76
N GLY A 86 -24.28 1.34 7.98
CA GLY A 86 -25.14 0.93 9.09
C GLY A 86 -24.34 0.47 10.31
N ASN A 87 -25.03 -0.17 11.26
CA ASN A 87 -24.47 -0.63 12.53
C ASN A 87 -24.56 -2.17 12.62
N PRO A 88 -23.44 -2.88 12.36
CA PRO A 88 -23.36 -4.30 12.62
C PRO A 88 -23.51 -4.63 14.12
N PRO A 89 -24.04 -5.82 14.48
CA PRO A 89 -24.60 -6.83 13.59
C PRO A 89 -26.08 -6.60 13.22
N GLU A 90 -26.72 -5.58 13.82
CA GLU A 90 -28.18 -5.44 13.83
C GLU A 90 -28.77 -4.98 12.49
N SER A 91 -28.16 -3.98 11.85
CA SER A 91 -28.63 -3.44 10.58
C SER A 91 -27.49 -2.81 9.81
N TYR A 92 -27.05 -3.48 8.75
CA TYR A 92 -26.05 -2.95 7.82
C TYR A 92 -26.35 -3.40 6.39
N LEU A 93 -25.91 -2.58 5.43
CA LEU A 93 -25.99 -2.85 4.00
C LEU A 93 -24.57 -2.90 3.43
N ALA A 94 -24.24 -4.00 2.75
CA ALA A 94 -23.08 -4.04 1.88
C ALA A 94 -23.45 -3.43 0.52
N LEU A 95 -22.70 -2.42 0.09
CA LEU A 95 -22.81 -1.80 -1.21
C LEU A 95 -22.22 -2.71 -2.30
N PRO A 96 -22.53 -2.46 -3.59
CA PRO A 96 -21.92 -3.20 -4.69
C PRO A 96 -20.39 -3.20 -4.62
N ILE A 97 -19.80 -4.34 -4.98
CA ILE A 97 -18.35 -4.49 -5.09
C ILE A 97 -17.88 -3.66 -6.29
N ILE A 98 -16.88 -2.81 -6.07
CA ILE A 98 -16.15 -2.13 -7.14
C ILE A 98 -14.75 -2.72 -7.26
N GLU A 99 -14.19 -2.70 -8.47
CA GLU A 99 -12.83 -3.19 -8.78
C GLU A 99 -12.07 -2.07 -9.49
N GLU A 100 -10.84 -1.80 -9.05
CA GLU A 100 -9.97 -0.81 -9.69
C GLU A 100 -9.50 -1.31 -11.07
N ASP A 101 -9.64 -0.47 -12.11
CA ASP A 101 -9.18 -0.81 -13.45
C ASP A 101 -7.75 -0.31 -13.71
N TYR A 102 -6.81 -1.25 -13.71
CA TYR A 102 -5.41 -1.00 -14.04
C TYR A 102 -5.04 -1.30 -15.50
N SER A 103 -6.03 -1.54 -16.38
CA SER A 103 -5.81 -1.96 -17.78
C SER A 103 -5.02 -0.95 -18.62
N SER A 104 -5.10 0.34 -18.25
CA SER A 104 -4.41 1.43 -18.94
C SER A 104 -2.99 1.69 -18.41
N LEU A 105 -2.57 1.01 -17.35
CA LEU A 105 -1.20 1.16 -16.83
C LEU A 105 -0.18 0.45 -17.72
N PRO A 106 1.05 1.00 -17.85
CA PRO A 106 2.15 0.29 -18.49
C PRO A 106 2.39 -1.07 -17.82
N PRO A 107 2.78 -2.13 -18.58
CA PRO A 107 2.93 -3.49 -18.03
C PRO A 107 3.93 -3.62 -16.87
N ASP A 108 4.91 -2.72 -16.80
CA ASP A 108 5.96 -2.67 -15.78
C ASP A 108 5.57 -1.88 -14.53
N TYR A 109 4.38 -1.26 -14.51
CA TYR A 109 3.91 -0.49 -13.36
C TYR A 109 3.22 -1.41 -12.35
N PRO A 110 3.47 -1.20 -11.05
CA PRO A 110 2.70 -1.89 -10.02
C PRO A 110 1.23 -1.45 -10.09
N LYS A 111 0.34 -2.42 -9.99
CA LYS A 111 -1.11 -2.21 -9.92
C LYS A 111 -1.46 -1.80 -8.50
N ILE A 112 -1.38 -0.50 -8.23
CA ILE A 112 -1.74 0.11 -6.94
C ILE A 112 -2.43 1.45 -7.14
N CYS A 113 -3.47 1.71 -6.35
CA CYS A 113 -4.12 3.02 -6.26
C CYS A 113 -3.30 3.94 -5.31
N GLY A 114 -2.13 4.35 -5.80
CA GLY A 114 -1.19 5.21 -5.08
C GLY A 114 -1.63 6.67 -5.01
N TYR A 115 -0.82 7.52 -4.39
CA TYR A 115 -1.04 8.97 -4.31
C TYR A 115 -1.24 9.59 -5.71
N GLU A 116 -0.45 9.14 -6.68
CA GLU A 116 -0.48 9.62 -8.07
C GLU A 116 -1.89 9.46 -8.66
N ALA A 117 -2.52 8.29 -8.47
CA ALA A 117 -3.85 8.01 -8.99
C ALA A 117 -4.99 8.77 -8.27
N LYS A 118 -4.76 9.24 -7.04
CA LYS A 118 -5.82 9.87 -6.22
C LYS A 118 -5.81 11.38 -6.27
N TRP A 119 -4.64 11.98 -6.52
CA TRP A 119 -4.44 13.41 -6.26
C TRP A 119 -3.74 14.17 -7.39
N LEU A 120 -3.22 13.48 -8.41
CA LEU A 120 -2.63 14.13 -9.58
C LEU A 120 -3.60 13.98 -10.76
N PRO A 121 -4.35 15.03 -11.15
CA PRO A 121 -5.36 14.95 -12.23
C PRO A 121 -4.80 14.59 -13.62
N GLU A 122 -3.48 14.66 -13.78
CA GLU A 122 -2.75 14.30 -15.00
C GLU A 122 -2.22 12.85 -14.94
N SER A 123 -2.56 12.10 -13.89
CA SER A 123 -2.11 10.73 -13.75
C SER A 123 -2.74 9.85 -14.82
N LEU A 124 -2.01 8.81 -15.24
CA LEU A 124 -2.46 7.86 -16.28
C LEU A 124 -3.75 7.09 -15.90
N MET A 125 -4.25 7.29 -14.67
CA MET A 125 -5.38 6.55 -14.09
C MET A 125 -6.70 7.34 -14.15
N ASP A 126 -6.70 8.63 -14.46
CA ASP A 126 -7.88 9.51 -14.41
C ASP A 126 -8.86 9.39 -15.60
N PHE A 127 -8.67 8.43 -16.51
CA PHE A 127 -9.49 8.39 -17.73
C PHE A 127 -10.85 7.67 -17.61
N TYR A 128 -11.16 6.96 -16.53
CA TYR A 128 -12.46 6.29 -16.38
C TYR A 128 -12.88 6.13 -14.91
N SER A 129 -13.38 7.22 -14.30
CA SER A 129 -14.22 7.18 -13.09
C SER A 129 -15.69 7.36 -13.44
#